data_AF-L7W929-F1
#
_entry.id   AF-L7W929-F1
#
_cell.length_a   1.000
_cell.length_b   1.000
_cell.length_c   1.000
_cell.angle_alpha   90.00
_cell.angle_beta   90.00
_cell.angle_gamma   90.00
#
_symmetry.space_group_name_H-M   'P 1'
#
loop_
_entity.id
_entity.type
_entity.pdbx_description
1 polymer ?
#
loop_
_entity_poly.entity_id
_entity_poly.type
_entity_poly.pdbx_seq_one_letter_code
_entity_poly.pdbx_strand_id
1 'polypeptide(L)'
;MKANLNILLVVVFLCSAFVPQQVRHKLPVGKAQLKPNTCYFINAENGLNLREGPSVNHKIIDKFTYGAQVKVIENVPSVGKTFVMDDGKKVYGSWVRVEPTFNYNYYSKTKLYLFDAYLSKHLTTIPSQSLHNFVELYDSAAHDDYTPKTGVSSRREMDRGCDVRYEYNPAAKEALKDIIQFEVVNKEDYIHQKIIGNYEIDTTWQPKKFKLENEYRPVEWEQYYLPLNKGKDSVLIKDHLGEWASKTEYFGQIDELDSYLISGFVEDAEVILVNRTTGKKSVLSSGFPSISPNGEYLIAEYHNGFDNTTYFSLGEFDEEAMPQGYFISFSSWITAGDFFWIAENEFIMGVLPMDSIFRNPASSSMSKAIYLKGTIQF
;
A
#
# COMPACT_ATOMS: atom_id res chain seq x y z
N MET A 1 -21.08 84.38 39.37
CA MET A 1 -20.07 83.70 38.53
C MET A 1 -19.33 82.68 39.37
N LYS A 2 -19.77 81.42 39.30
CA LYS A 2 -19.17 80.26 39.97
C LYS A 2 -19.09 79.17 38.91
N ALA A 3 -17.87 78.75 38.56
CA ALA A 3 -17.64 77.59 37.73
C ALA A 3 -17.43 76.39 38.66
N ASN A 4 -18.40 75.48 38.68
CA ASN A 4 -18.29 74.20 39.35
C ASN A 4 -18.00 73.13 38.29
N LEU A 5 -16.88 72.45 38.49
CA LEU A 5 -16.49 71.22 37.83
C LEU A 5 -17.36 70.09 38.40
N ASN A 6 -18.16 69.41 37.57
CA ASN A 6 -18.87 68.19 37.95
C ASN A 6 -18.61 67.12 36.90
N ILE A 7 -17.96 66.04 37.36
CA ILE A 7 -17.84 64.75 36.67
C ILE A 7 -19.21 64.08 36.69
N LEU A 8 -19.72 63.66 35.53
CA LEU A 8 -20.89 62.81 35.43
C LEU A 8 -20.61 61.64 34.48
N LEU A 9 -20.58 60.42 35.03
CA LEU A 9 -20.65 59.17 34.29
C LEU A 9 -21.96 59.12 33.52
N VAL A 10 -21.91 58.92 32.21
CA VAL A 10 -23.08 58.51 31.40
C VAL A 10 -22.94 57.03 31.06
N VAL A 11 -23.73 56.23 31.75
CA VAL A 11 -24.10 54.87 31.36
C VAL A 11 -25.06 54.98 30.17
N VAL A 12 -24.71 54.40 29.03
CA VAL A 12 -25.65 54.22 27.91
C VAL A 12 -26.09 52.77 27.88
N PHE A 13 -27.36 52.56 28.23
CA PHE A 13 -28.13 51.37 27.92
C PHE A 13 -28.36 51.28 26.41
N LEU A 14 -28.02 50.15 25.79
CA LEU A 14 -28.54 49.78 24.47
C LEU A 14 -29.44 48.55 24.65
N CYS A 15 -30.74 48.83 24.69
CA CYS A 15 -31.78 47.82 24.59
C CYS A 15 -31.80 47.18 23.20
N SER A 16 -32.01 45.88 23.25
CA SER A 16 -32.22 44.89 22.21
C SER A 16 -33.18 45.27 21.08
N ALA A 17 -32.78 44.99 19.84
CA ALA A 17 -33.69 44.57 18.78
C ALA A 17 -33.31 43.13 18.37
N PHE A 18 -34.18 42.19 18.72
CA PHE A 18 -34.15 40.81 18.25
C PHE A 18 -34.47 40.80 16.74
N VAL A 19 -33.50 40.39 15.90
CA VAL A 19 -33.74 40.02 14.51
C VAL A 19 -33.57 38.50 14.40
N PRO A 20 -34.53 37.76 13.81
CA PRO A 20 -34.46 36.31 13.74
C PRO A 20 -33.28 35.84 12.91
N GLN A 21 -32.65 34.79 13.42
CA GLN A 21 -31.54 34.03 12.89
C GLN A 21 -31.84 33.51 11.47
N GLN A 22 -31.53 34.31 10.44
CA GLN A 22 -31.39 33.76 9.09
C GLN A 22 -30.11 32.94 9.00
N VAL A 23 -30.29 31.75 8.44
CA VAL A 23 -29.30 30.71 8.16
C VAL A 23 -28.01 31.31 7.60
N ARG A 24 -26.98 31.43 8.45
CA ARG A 24 -25.61 31.57 7.97
C ARG A 24 -25.23 30.24 7.34
N HIS A 25 -25.26 30.17 6.02
CA HIS A 25 -24.53 29.16 5.27
C HIS A 25 -23.08 29.17 5.78
N LYS A 26 -22.66 28.08 6.43
CA LYS A 26 -21.26 27.79 6.71
C LYS A 26 -20.53 27.77 5.36
N LEU A 27 -19.75 28.80 5.08
CA LEU A 27 -18.68 28.72 4.08
C LEU A 27 -17.80 27.51 4.44
N PRO A 28 -17.35 26.70 3.45
CA PRO A 28 -16.50 25.56 3.74
C PRO A 28 -15.22 26.03 4.43
N VAL A 29 -14.88 25.39 5.54
CA VAL A 29 -13.59 25.55 6.21
C VAL A 29 -12.52 25.12 5.22
N GLY A 30 -11.86 26.08 4.57
CA GLY A 30 -10.85 25.76 3.55
C GLY A 30 -9.69 24.99 4.18
N LYS A 31 -9.15 24.01 3.44
CA LYS A 31 -7.96 23.21 3.81
C LYS A 31 -6.90 24.09 4.48
N ALA A 32 -6.29 23.58 5.55
CA ALA A 32 -5.11 24.20 6.17
C ALA A 32 -3.98 24.30 5.12
N GLN A 33 -3.10 25.29 5.25
CA GLN A 33 -1.95 25.44 4.36
C GLN A 33 -1.12 24.16 4.33
N LEU A 34 -0.58 23.82 3.16
CA LEU A 34 0.24 22.63 3.01
C LEU A 34 1.57 22.83 3.73
N LYS A 35 2.07 21.77 4.38
CA LYS A 35 3.37 21.80 5.05
C LYS A 35 4.50 21.88 4.00
N PRO A 36 5.40 22.90 4.05
CA PRO A 36 6.60 22.94 3.21
C PRO A 36 7.51 21.73 3.43
N ASN A 37 8.33 21.43 2.42
CA ASN A 37 9.24 20.29 2.36
C ASN A 37 8.57 18.93 2.58
N THR A 38 7.25 18.84 2.35
CA THR A 38 6.47 17.60 2.46
C THR A 38 6.00 17.18 1.07
N CYS A 39 6.02 15.88 0.80
CA CYS A 39 5.53 15.34 -0.45
C CYS A 39 4.02 15.11 -0.45
N TYR A 40 3.43 15.35 -1.61
CA TYR A 40 2.01 15.15 -1.91
C TYR A 40 1.89 14.51 -3.28
N PHE A 41 0.80 13.78 -3.48
CA PHE A 41 0.43 13.20 -4.76
C PHE A 41 -0.56 14.11 -5.48
N ILE A 42 -0.44 14.15 -6.81
CA ILE A 42 -1.48 14.68 -7.68
C ILE A 42 -2.71 13.79 -7.58
N ASN A 43 -3.79 14.33 -7.03
CA ASN A 43 -5.08 13.65 -6.85
C ASN A 43 -6.16 14.14 -7.84
N ALA A 44 -5.74 14.70 -8.97
CA ALA A 44 -6.61 14.98 -10.11
C ALA A 44 -6.56 13.79 -11.07
N GLU A 45 -7.70 13.12 -11.28
CA GLU A 45 -7.79 11.90 -12.12
C GLU A 45 -7.31 12.15 -13.55
N ASN A 46 -7.66 13.30 -14.12
CA ASN A 46 -7.24 13.71 -15.46
C ASN A 46 -5.83 14.32 -15.50
N GLY A 47 -5.09 14.31 -14.38
CA GLY A 47 -3.80 14.99 -14.22
C GLY A 47 -3.94 16.50 -13.93
N LEU A 48 -2.83 17.12 -13.52
CA LEU A 48 -2.76 18.51 -13.09
C LEU A 48 -1.71 19.29 -13.87
N ASN A 49 -2.12 20.44 -14.42
CA ASN A 49 -1.22 21.33 -15.16
C ASN A 49 -0.23 22.03 -14.22
N LEU A 50 1.05 21.97 -14.57
CA LEU A 50 2.13 22.74 -13.99
C LEU A 50 2.27 24.06 -14.72
N ARG A 51 2.43 25.15 -13.98
CA ARG A 51 2.48 26.50 -14.54
C ARG A 51 3.71 27.26 -14.11
N GLU A 52 4.10 28.23 -14.92
CA GLU A 52 5.21 29.16 -14.64
C GLU A 52 4.88 30.17 -13.53
N GLY A 53 3.60 30.29 -13.15
CA GLY A 53 3.13 31.22 -12.13
C GLY A 53 1.82 30.79 -11.47
N PRO A 54 1.45 31.42 -10.35
CA PRO A 54 0.35 31.02 -9.47
C PRO A 54 -1.02 31.50 -9.96
N SER A 55 -1.40 31.17 -11.22
CA SER A 55 -2.70 31.49 -11.80
C SER A 55 -3.00 30.63 -13.04
N VAL A 56 -4.28 30.41 -13.35
CA VAL A 56 -4.73 29.72 -14.57
C VAL A 56 -4.37 30.46 -15.86
N ASN A 57 -4.03 31.75 -15.79
CA ASN A 57 -3.64 32.57 -16.93
C ASN A 57 -2.15 32.45 -17.28
N HIS A 58 -1.32 31.88 -16.40
CA HIS A 58 0.08 31.64 -16.69
C HIS A 58 0.27 30.45 -17.64
N LYS A 59 1.36 30.48 -18.41
CA LYS A 59 1.69 29.41 -19.35
C LYS A 59 1.76 28.05 -18.63
N ILE A 60 1.20 27.04 -19.27
CA ILE A 60 1.36 25.64 -18.87
C ILE A 60 2.76 25.20 -19.30
N ILE A 61 3.56 24.74 -18.34
CA ILE A 61 4.90 24.21 -18.56
C ILE A 61 4.82 22.72 -18.85
N ASP A 62 4.00 21.99 -18.10
CA ASP A 62 3.79 20.55 -18.26
C ASP A 62 2.45 20.12 -17.62
N LYS A 63 2.11 18.84 -17.70
CA LYS A 63 0.96 18.24 -17.03
C LYS A 63 1.35 16.92 -16.37
N PHE A 64 1.21 16.86 -15.06
CA PHE A 64 1.51 15.65 -14.29
C PHE A 64 0.28 14.76 -14.18
N THR A 65 0.48 13.45 -14.29
CA THR A 65 -0.57 12.44 -14.21
C THR A 65 -1.08 12.26 -12.78
N TYR A 66 -2.26 11.65 -12.64
CA TYR A 66 -2.77 11.17 -11.35
C TYR A 66 -1.73 10.26 -10.69
N GLY A 67 -1.49 10.47 -9.39
CA GLY A 67 -0.51 9.74 -8.58
C GLY A 67 0.94 10.23 -8.71
N ALA A 68 1.25 11.15 -9.63
CA ALA A 68 2.58 11.76 -9.66
C ALA A 68 2.88 12.48 -8.34
N GLN A 69 4.11 12.35 -7.83
CA GLN A 69 4.50 12.93 -6.55
C GLN A 69 5.28 14.24 -6.73
N VAL A 70 4.98 15.21 -5.86
CA VAL A 70 5.64 16.53 -5.83
C VAL A 70 5.97 16.93 -4.39
N LYS A 71 7.11 17.58 -4.20
CA LYS A 71 7.46 18.23 -2.92
C LYS A 71 6.93 19.66 -2.93
N VAL A 72 6.13 20.02 -1.93
CA VAL A 72 5.68 21.41 -1.73
C VAL A 72 6.83 22.20 -1.13
N ILE A 73 7.23 23.29 -1.77
CA ILE A 73 8.32 24.15 -1.30
C ILE A 73 7.79 25.35 -0.53
N GLU A 74 6.74 25.99 -1.03
CA GLU A 74 6.10 27.11 -0.35
C GLU A 74 4.63 27.25 -0.76
N ASN A 75 3.82 27.73 0.18
CA ASN A 75 2.47 28.24 -0.12
C ASN A 75 2.62 29.67 -0.66
N VAL A 76 1.87 30.04 -1.70
CA VAL A 76 1.95 31.38 -2.30
C VAL A 76 0.87 32.28 -1.68
N PRO A 77 1.18 33.09 -0.65
CA PRO A 77 0.14 33.77 0.12
C PRO A 77 -0.42 34.99 -0.62
N SER A 78 0.37 35.56 -1.54
CA SER A 78 0.07 36.80 -2.27
C SER A 78 -1.14 36.72 -3.19
N VAL A 79 -1.59 35.51 -3.56
CA VAL A 79 -2.76 35.29 -4.41
C VAL A 79 -4.03 35.03 -3.58
N GLY A 80 -3.88 34.76 -2.27
CA GLY A 80 -4.98 34.36 -1.39
C GLY A 80 -5.64 33.04 -1.80
N LYS A 81 -6.72 32.68 -1.11
CA LYS A 81 -7.59 31.57 -1.53
C LYS A 81 -8.39 31.99 -2.75
N THR A 82 -8.35 31.17 -3.79
CA THR A 82 -9.08 31.37 -5.05
C THR A 82 -9.87 30.11 -5.41
N PHE A 83 -10.49 30.09 -6.59
CA PHE A 83 -11.10 28.90 -7.14
C PHE A 83 -10.66 28.68 -8.58
N VAL A 84 -10.73 27.42 -9.01
CA VAL A 84 -10.69 27.02 -10.42
C VAL A 84 -12.04 26.41 -10.81
N MET A 85 -12.35 26.42 -12.09
CA MET A 85 -13.51 25.73 -12.62
C MET A 85 -13.12 24.31 -13.00
N ASP A 86 -13.85 23.33 -12.48
CA ASP A 86 -13.69 21.91 -12.78
C ASP A 86 -15.06 21.32 -13.06
N ASP A 87 -15.28 20.87 -14.30
CA ASP A 87 -16.59 20.42 -14.80
C ASP A 87 -17.76 21.34 -14.40
N GLY A 88 -17.56 22.64 -14.57
CA GLY A 88 -18.56 23.68 -14.26
C GLY A 88 -18.74 23.98 -12.76
N LYS A 89 -18.00 23.30 -11.87
CA LYS A 89 -18.03 23.54 -10.42
C LYS A 89 -16.83 24.36 -9.97
N LYS A 90 -17.03 25.19 -8.94
CA LYS A 90 -15.95 25.93 -8.30
C LYS A 90 -15.21 25.05 -7.31
N VAL A 91 -13.93 24.80 -7.57
CA VAL A 91 -13.02 24.11 -6.65
C VAL A 91 -12.11 25.14 -6.00
N TYR A 92 -12.24 25.30 -4.69
CA TYR A 92 -11.52 26.31 -3.92
C TYR A 92 -10.18 25.78 -3.39
N GLY A 93 -9.16 26.64 -3.39
CA GLY A 93 -7.80 26.27 -3.01
C GLY A 93 -6.83 27.45 -3.11
N SER A 94 -5.55 27.15 -3.02
CA SER A 94 -4.43 28.08 -3.10
C SER A 94 -3.39 27.59 -4.10
N TRP A 95 -2.57 28.49 -4.58
CA TRP A 95 -1.40 28.12 -5.38
C TRP A 95 -0.22 27.79 -4.49
N VAL A 96 0.52 26.76 -4.86
CA VAL A 96 1.74 26.33 -4.17
C VAL A 96 2.87 26.23 -5.17
N ARG A 97 4.09 26.57 -4.75
CA ARG A 97 5.30 26.26 -5.51
C ARG A 97 5.77 24.87 -5.14
N VAL A 98 6.15 24.10 -6.15
CA VAL A 98 6.56 22.70 -6.00
C VAL A 98 7.86 22.39 -6.71
N GLU A 99 8.45 21.26 -6.32
CA GLU A 99 9.52 20.58 -7.05
C GLU A 99 9.10 19.14 -7.34
N PRO A 100 9.19 18.67 -8.59
CA PRO A 100 8.96 17.27 -8.93
C PRO A 100 10.00 16.36 -8.28
N THR A 101 9.59 15.17 -7.83
CA THR A 101 10.50 14.16 -7.23
C THR A 101 11.27 13.34 -8.29
N PHE A 102 10.87 13.48 -9.55
CA PHE A 102 11.44 12.87 -10.75
C PHE A 102 11.97 13.94 -11.70
N ASN A 103 12.88 13.55 -12.61
CA ASN A 103 13.46 14.45 -13.63
C ASN A 103 13.95 15.81 -13.07
N TYR A 104 14.53 15.80 -11.86
CA TYR A 104 14.93 17.02 -11.15
C TYR A 104 15.80 17.95 -12.01
N ASN A 105 16.76 17.41 -12.76
CA ASN A 105 17.64 18.19 -13.63
C ASN A 105 16.87 19.03 -14.65
N TYR A 106 15.81 18.47 -15.24
CA TYR A 106 14.97 19.15 -16.22
C TYR A 106 14.18 20.32 -15.60
N TYR A 107 13.72 20.15 -14.36
CA TYR A 107 12.88 21.13 -13.67
C TYR A 107 13.63 22.09 -12.75
N SER A 108 14.89 21.81 -12.41
CA SER A 108 15.70 22.50 -11.38
C SER A 108 15.81 24.02 -11.54
N LYS A 109 15.65 24.54 -12.77
CA LYS A 109 15.78 25.97 -13.09
C LYS A 109 14.43 26.68 -13.25
N THR A 110 13.33 25.94 -13.17
CA THR A 110 11.99 26.47 -13.44
C THR A 110 11.17 26.49 -12.15
N LYS A 111 10.60 27.64 -11.82
CA LYS A 111 9.61 27.72 -10.74
C LYS A 111 8.29 27.14 -11.24
N LEU A 112 7.82 26.09 -10.56
CA LEU A 112 6.62 25.36 -10.95
C LEU A 112 5.54 25.57 -9.91
N TYR A 113 4.33 25.86 -10.39
CA TYR A 113 3.17 26.13 -9.56
C TYR A 113 2.01 25.19 -9.90
N LEU A 114 1.31 24.76 -8.86
CA LEU A 114 0.11 23.92 -8.95
C LEU A 114 -0.99 24.49 -8.05
N PHE A 115 -2.22 24.02 -8.26
CA PHE A 115 -3.34 24.31 -7.39
C PHE A 115 -3.51 23.23 -6.30
N ASP A 116 -3.45 23.62 -5.03
CA ASP A 116 -3.37 22.71 -3.87
C ASP A 116 -4.62 21.83 -3.65
N ALA A 117 -5.76 22.22 -4.22
CA ALA A 117 -7.01 21.50 -4.04
C ALA A 117 -6.90 20.05 -4.51
N TYR A 118 -6.08 19.83 -5.55
CA TYR A 118 -5.79 18.53 -6.15
C TYR A 118 -4.53 17.87 -5.60
N LEU A 119 -4.02 18.32 -4.44
CA LEU A 119 -2.94 17.64 -3.73
C LEU A 119 -3.49 16.85 -2.56
N SER A 120 -3.00 15.63 -2.41
CA SER A 120 -3.29 14.75 -1.28
C SER A 120 -2.02 14.17 -0.69
N LYS A 121 -2.00 13.93 0.61
CA LYS A 121 -0.91 13.16 1.23
C LYS A 121 -0.96 11.68 0.88
N HIS A 122 -2.15 11.22 0.52
CA HIS A 122 -2.40 9.80 0.29
C HIS A 122 -3.37 9.59 -0.85
N LEU A 123 -3.17 8.53 -1.63
CA LEU A 123 -4.10 8.14 -2.68
C LEU A 123 -5.21 7.24 -2.15
N THR A 124 -6.39 7.34 -2.74
CA THR A 124 -7.51 6.43 -2.47
C THR A 124 -7.67 5.36 -3.54
N THR A 125 -7.01 5.53 -4.69
CA THR A 125 -6.99 4.57 -5.80
C THR A 125 -5.57 4.45 -6.35
N ILE A 126 -5.23 3.29 -6.93
CA ILE A 126 -3.95 3.10 -7.62
C ILE A 126 -4.16 3.54 -9.08
N PRO A 127 -3.29 4.39 -9.65
CA PRO A 127 -3.34 4.69 -11.07
C PRO A 127 -3.24 3.40 -11.89
N SER A 128 -4.16 3.16 -12.82
CA SER A 128 -4.17 1.93 -13.62
C SER A 128 -2.87 1.71 -14.41
N GLN A 129 -2.23 2.81 -14.78
CA GLN A 129 -0.96 2.85 -15.49
C GLN A 129 0.26 2.40 -14.66
N SER A 130 0.12 2.31 -13.33
CA SER A 130 1.19 1.92 -12.42
C SER A 130 1.02 0.52 -11.82
N LEU A 131 -0.05 -0.21 -12.14
CA LEU A 131 -0.32 -1.54 -11.57
C LEU A 131 0.85 -2.51 -11.79
N HIS A 132 1.51 -2.39 -12.94
CA HIS A 132 2.63 -3.25 -13.36
C HIS A 132 4.00 -2.69 -13.00
N ASN A 133 4.08 -1.59 -12.23
CA ASN A 133 5.39 -1.05 -11.86
C ASN A 133 6.11 -1.99 -10.90
N PHE A 134 7.28 -2.46 -11.32
CA PHE A 134 8.19 -3.27 -10.51
C PHE A 134 9.61 -2.68 -10.50
N VAL A 135 10.36 -3.03 -9.45
CA VAL A 135 11.78 -2.70 -9.29
C VAL A 135 12.65 -3.83 -9.86
N GLU A 136 12.31 -5.07 -9.54
CA GLU A 136 13.06 -6.26 -9.95
C GLU A 136 12.11 -7.33 -10.50
N LEU A 137 12.54 -7.99 -11.57
CA LEU A 137 11.92 -9.17 -12.18
C LEU A 137 13.01 -10.18 -12.46
N TYR A 138 12.87 -11.39 -11.92
CA TYR A 138 13.80 -12.50 -12.15
C TYR A 138 13.01 -13.80 -12.33
N ASP A 139 13.50 -14.66 -13.21
CA ASP A 139 12.96 -15.99 -13.49
C ASP A 139 13.96 -17.03 -12.96
N SER A 140 13.57 -17.76 -11.91
CA SER A 140 14.41 -18.78 -11.29
C SER A 140 14.55 -20.04 -12.15
N ALA A 141 13.57 -20.32 -13.01
CA ALA A 141 13.57 -21.49 -13.87
C ALA A 141 14.59 -21.37 -15.01
N ALA A 142 14.95 -20.14 -15.40
CA ALA A 142 15.83 -19.88 -16.53
C ALA A 142 17.29 -20.36 -16.34
N HIS A 143 17.75 -20.69 -15.11
CA HIS A 143 19.11 -21.19 -14.79
C HIS A 143 20.30 -20.35 -15.31
N ASP A 144 20.05 -19.22 -15.96
CA ASP A 144 21.07 -18.30 -16.46
C ASP A 144 21.67 -17.50 -15.30
N ASP A 145 22.96 -17.14 -15.43
CA ASP A 145 23.68 -16.27 -14.49
C ASP A 145 22.77 -15.13 -14.02
N TYR A 146 22.56 -15.02 -12.70
CA TYR A 146 21.65 -14.05 -12.06
C TYR A 146 21.77 -12.66 -12.72
N THR A 147 20.89 -12.39 -13.66
CA THR A 147 20.83 -11.14 -14.42
C THR A 147 19.38 -10.66 -14.38
N PRO A 148 18.92 -10.16 -13.22
CA PRO A 148 17.55 -9.71 -13.07
C PRO A 148 17.23 -8.67 -14.14
N LYS A 149 16.07 -8.81 -14.78
CA LYS A 149 15.51 -7.74 -15.60
C LYS A 149 15.17 -6.61 -14.63
N THR A 150 15.99 -5.58 -14.64
CA THR A 150 15.73 -4.38 -13.83
C THR A 150 14.51 -3.67 -14.39
N GLY A 151 13.47 -3.59 -13.57
CA GLY A 151 12.28 -2.82 -13.86
C GLY A 151 12.63 -1.34 -13.84
N VAL A 152 12.05 -0.58 -14.76
CA VAL A 152 12.43 0.81 -15.08
C VAL A 152 12.16 1.82 -13.93
N SER A 153 11.87 1.36 -12.70
CA SER A 153 11.86 2.17 -11.46
C SER A 153 13.15 1.94 -10.65
N SER A 154 14.31 2.12 -11.28
CA SER A 154 15.63 1.75 -10.73
C SER A 154 16.17 2.65 -9.60
N ARG A 155 15.36 3.50 -8.97
CA ARG A 155 15.85 4.25 -7.80
C ARG A 155 15.78 3.36 -6.57
N ARG A 156 16.88 2.63 -6.32
CA ARG A 156 17.16 2.00 -5.01
C ARG A 156 17.36 3.03 -3.89
N GLU A 157 17.60 4.29 -4.23
CA GLU A 157 17.82 5.36 -3.25
C GLU A 157 16.49 5.93 -2.76
N MET A 158 16.08 5.45 -1.58
CA MET A 158 15.01 6.03 -0.77
C MET A 158 15.54 7.21 0.03
N ASP A 159 15.14 8.43 -0.30
CA ASP A 159 15.39 9.59 0.54
C ASP A 159 14.11 9.89 1.33
N ARG A 160 14.19 9.64 2.64
CA ARG A 160 13.07 9.52 3.57
C ARG A 160 12.03 10.63 3.35
N GLY A 161 10.96 10.29 2.61
CA GLY A 161 9.71 11.06 2.60
C GLY A 161 9.04 11.25 1.24
N CYS A 162 9.66 10.83 0.13
CA CYS A 162 9.16 11.07 -1.23
C CYS A 162 9.42 9.87 -2.17
N ASP A 163 9.15 8.65 -1.69
CA ASP A 163 9.68 7.43 -2.31
C ASP A 163 8.61 6.55 -3.00
N VAL A 164 7.35 6.97 -2.98
CA VAL A 164 6.26 6.23 -3.66
C VAL A 164 6.06 6.75 -5.07
N ARG A 165 6.02 5.84 -6.04
CA ARG A 165 5.97 6.16 -7.46
C ARG A 165 4.83 5.46 -8.16
N TYR A 166 3.85 6.25 -8.56
CA TYR A 166 2.81 5.82 -9.48
C TYR A 166 3.11 6.36 -10.88
N GLU A 167 4.23 5.91 -11.45
CA GLU A 167 4.69 6.37 -12.77
C GLU A 167 3.98 5.58 -13.88
N TYR A 168 3.76 6.23 -15.03
CA TYR A 168 3.37 5.50 -16.24
C TYR A 168 4.60 4.82 -16.85
N ASN A 169 4.59 3.50 -16.86
CA ASN A 169 5.72 2.72 -17.36
C ASN A 169 5.24 1.61 -18.31
N PRO A 170 5.06 1.92 -19.60
CA PRO A 170 4.61 0.93 -20.58
C PRO A 170 5.59 -0.23 -20.74
N ALA A 171 6.89 -0.01 -20.49
CA ALA A 171 7.90 -1.07 -20.57
C ALA A 171 7.72 -2.11 -19.45
N ALA A 172 7.31 -1.71 -18.24
CA ALA A 172 7.03 -2.65 -17.16
C ALA A 172 5.79 -3.50 -17.46
N LYS A 173 4.72 -2.89 -17.99
CA LYS A 173 3.54 -3.64 -18.44
C LYS A 173 3.90 -4.64 -19.55
N GLU A 174 4.70 -4.20 -20.52
CA GLU A 174 5.18 -5.05 -21.62
C GLU A 174 6.05 -6.21 -21.12
N ALA A 175 6.91 -5.98 -20.14
CA ALA A 175 7.77 -7.02 -19.57
C ALA A 175 7.01 -8.13 -18.83
N LEU A 176 5.81 -7.82 -18.32
CA LEU A 176 4.94 -8.77 -17.62
C LEU A 176 3.82 -9.35 -18.50
N LYS A 177 3.75 -8.98 -19.78
CA LYS A 177 2.61 -9.33 -20.66
C LYS A 177 2.39 -10.83 -20.82
N ASP A 178 3.48 -11.60 -20.83
CA ASP A 178 3.48 -13.06 -20.99
C ASP A 178 3.64 -13.78 -19.64
N ILE A 179 3.57 -13.04 -18.52
CA ILE A 179 3.73 -13.58 -17.16
C ILE A 179 2.42 -13.44 -16.38
N ILE A 180 2.03 -12.20 -16.11
CA ILE A 180 0.85 -11.87 -15.30
C ILE A 180 0.29 -10.51 -15.69
N GLN A 181 -1.04 -10.42 -15.78
CA GLN A 181 -1.75 -9.17 -16.01
C GLN A 181 -2.67 -8.84 -14.84
N PHE A 182 -2.78 -7.54 -14.55
CA PHE A 182 -3.65 -7.01 -13.50
C PHE A 182 -4.62 -5.97 -14.05
N GLU A 183 -5.84 -6.01 -13.54
CA GLU A 183 -6.84 -4.96 -13.71
C GLU A 183 -7.56 -4.66 -12.40
N VAL A 184 -7.97 -3.41 -12.20
CA VAL A 184 -8.77 -3.02 -11.02
C VAL A 184 -10.21 -3.46 -11.24
N VAL A 185 -10.76 -4.18 -10.26
CA VAL A 185 -12.12 -4.71 -10.30
C VAL A 185 -12.90 -4.36 -9.04
N ASN A 186 -14.23 -4.54 -9.10
CA ASN A 186 -15.07 -4.54 -7.91
C ASN A 186 -15.19 -5.98 -7.38
N LYS A 187 -14.83 -6.21 -6.11
CA LYS A 187 -14.89 -7.54 -5.48
C LYS A 187 -16.26 -8.20 -5.61
N GLU A 188 -17.34 -7.43 -5.45
CA GLU A 188 -18.70 -7.97 -5.45
C GLU A 188 -19.08 -8.64 -6.77
N ASP A 189 -18.45 -8.24 -7.87
CA ASP A 189 -18.69 -8.80 -9.19
C ASP A 189 -18.06 -10.20 -9.34
N TYR A 190 -17.15 -10.60 -8.43
CA TYR A 190 -16.37 -11.85 -8.51
C TYR A 190 -16.50 -12.76 -7.30
N ILE A 191 -17.00 -12.27 -6.16
CA ILE A 191 -17.05 -13.07 -4.91
C ILE A 191 -17.87 -14.36 -5.05
N HIS A 192 -18.87 -14.38 -5.93
CA HIS A 192 -19.69 -15.56 -6.23
C HIS A 192 -18.98 -16.59 -7.11
N GLN A 193 -17.82 -16.25 -7.66
CA GLN A 193 -16.97 -17.14 -8.47
C GLN A 193 -15.82 -17.75 -7.66
N LYS A 194 -15.71 -17.45 -6.34
CA LYS A 194 -14.66 -18.02 -5.49
C LYS A 194 -14.67 -19.54 -5.61
N ILE A 195 -13.53 -20.11 -5.97
CA ILE A 195 -13.29 -21.54 -5.99
C ILE A 195 -12.59 -21.93 -4.69
N ILE A 196 -13.06 -23.01 -4.06
CA ILE A 196 -12.38 -23.66 -2.95
C ILE A 196 -11.80 -24.96 -3.51
N GLY A 197 -10.48 -25.01 -3.63
CA GLY A 197 -9.76 -26.17 -4.15
C GLY A 197 -9.28 -27.12 -3.06
N ASN A 198 -8.53 -28.15 -3.48
CA ASN A 198 -7.95 -29.16 -2.57
C ASN A 198 -6.86 -28.57 -1.67
N TYR A 199 -6.27 -27.44 -2.09
CA TYR A 199 -5.17 -26.78 -1.41
C TYR A 199 -5.59 -25.58 -0.54
N GLU A 200 -6.90 -25.38 -0.28
CA GLU A 200 -7.36 -24.32 0.64
C GLU A 200 -6.79 -24.54 2.05
N ILE A 201 -6.29 -23.46 2.67
CA ILE A 201 -5.76 -23.51 4.03
C ILE A 201 -6.91 -23.62 5.02
N ASP A 202 -6.98 -24.74 5.74
CA ASP A 202 -7.89 -24.93 6.86
C ASP A 202 -7.32 -24.28 8.13
N THR A 203 -8.02 -23.25 8.60
CA THR A 203 -7.68 -22.50 9.82
C THR A 203 -8.60 -22.84 11.00
N THR A 204 -9.49 -23.83 10.88
CA THR A 204 -10.53 -24.13 11.87
C THR A 204 -9.97 -24.64 13.19
N TRP A 205 -8.83 -25.34 13.13
CA TRP A 205 -8.09 -25.78 14.31
C TRP A 205 -6.92 -24.82 14.60
N GLN A 206 -6.61 -24.65 15.89
CA GLN A 206 -5.49 -23.83 16.34
C GLN A 206 -4.74 -24.56 17.47
N PRO A 207 -3.40 -24.61 17.44
CA PRO A 207 -2.65 -25.24 18.51
C PRO A 207 -2.72 -24.42 19.80
N LYS A 208 -2.80 -25.11 20.94
CA LYS A 208 -2.72 -24.45 22.24
C LYS A 208 -1.27 -24.03 22.52
N LYS A 209 -1.03 -22.72 22.53
CA LYS A 209 0.26 -22.13 22.89
C LYS A 209 0.49 -22.16 24.40
N PHE A 210 1.75 -22.29 24.79
CA PHE A 210 2.20 -22.22 26.18
C PHE A 210 3.57 -21.56 26.28
N LYS A 211 3.86 -20.95 27.43
CA LYS A 211 5.08 -20.16 27.64
C LYS A 211 6.33 -21.03 27.76
N LEU A 212 7.48 -20.48 27.39
CA LEU A 212 8.77 -21.03 27.81
C LEU A 212 8.96 -20.80 29.32
N GLU A 213 9.25 -21.86 30.08
CA GLU A 213 9.63 -21.74 31.49
C GLU A 213 11.08 -21.22 31.62
N ASN A 214 11.30 -20.29 32.56
CA ASN A 214 12.60 -19.75 32.99
C ASN A 214 13.30 -18.73 32.07
N GLU A 215 12.59 -17.91 31.30
CA GLU A 215 13.24 -16.82 30.54
C GLU A 215 13.13 -15.45 31.20
N TYR A 216 14.29 -14.84 31.46
CA TYR A 216 14.45 -13.47 31.94
C TYR A 216 14.51 -12.50 30.75
N ARG A 217 13.44 -12.44 29.94
CA ARG A 217 13.34 -11.54 28.77
C ARG A 217 12.04 -10.74 28.78
N PRO A 218 12.02 -9.52 28.18
CA PRO A 218 10.84 -8.64 28.16
C PRO A 218 9.71 -9.10 27.22
N VAL A 219 9.95 -10.14 26.40
CA VAL A 219 8.98 -10.70 25.45
C VAL A 219 8.49 -12.05 25.98
N GLU A 220 7.17 -12.25 25.98
CA GLU A 220 6.58 -13.56 26.30
C GLU A 220 6.71 -14.48 25.08
N TRP A 221 7.71 -15.37 25.14
CA TRP A 221 7.95 -16.41 24.15
C TRP A 221 7.03 -17.61 24.39
N GLU A 222 6.54 -18.16 23.30
CA GLU A 222 5.58 -19.25 23.27
C GLU A 222 6.13 -20.44 22.48
N GLN A 223 5.50 -21.59 22.70
CA GLN A 223 5.75 -22.81 21.98
C GLN A 223 4.45 -23.62 21.95
N TYR A 224 4.36 -24.56 21.02
CA TYR A 224 3.18 -25.40 20.86
C TYR A 224 3.52 -26.74 20.23
N TYR A 225 2.64 -27.71 20.44
CA TYR A 225 2.75 -29.03 19.82
C TYR A 225 1.83 -29.13 18.61
N LEU A 226 2.35 -29.67 17.52
CA LEU A 226 1.57 -30.10 16.37
C LEU A 226 1.40 -31.62 16.43
N PRO A 227 0.15 -32.13 16.47
CA PRO A 227 -0.10 -33.58 16.49
C PRO A 227 0.38 -34.25 15.20
N LEU A 228 1.05 -35.39 15.32
CA LEU A 228 1.50 -36.22 14.21
C LEU A 228 0.82 -37.59 14.23
N ASN A 229 0.80 -38.27 13.09
CA ASN A 229 0.33 -39.65 12.97
C ASN A 229 -1.07 -39.86 13.58
N LYS A 230 -2.01 -38.95 13.26
CA LYS A 230 -3.37 -38.93 13.83
C LYS A 230 -3.40 -38.81 15.36
N GLY A 231 -2.49 -38.01 15.92
CA GLY A 231 -2.38 -37.72 17.36
C GLY A 231 -1.63 -38.78 18.16
N LYS A 232 -0.96 -39.73 17.51
CA LYS A 232 -0.11 -40.73 18.19
C LYS A 232 1.25 -40.19 18.59
N ASP A 233 1.67 -39.09 17.98
CA ASP A 233 2.92 -38.41 18.27
C ASP A 233 2.72 -36.89 18.15
N SER A 234 3.76 -36.09 18.43
CA SER A 234 3.74 -34.66 18.17
C SER A 234 5.13 -34.08 17.94
N VAL A 235 5.18 -32.96 17.24
CA VAL A 235 6.41 -32.16 17.10
C VAL A 235 6.25 -30.85 17.87
N LEU A 236 7.30 -30.50 18.63
CA LEU A 236 7.37 -29.23 19.35
C LEU A 236 7.85 -28.13 18.40
N ILE A 237 7.04 -27.09 18.28
CA ILE A 237 7.38 -25.86 17.57
C ILE A 237 7.70 -24.79 18.61
N LYS A 238 8.85 -24.15 18.46
CA LYS A 238 9.37 -23.12 19.36
C LYS A 238 9.53 -21.81 18.59
N ASP A 239 9.38 -20.72 19.30
CA ASP A 239 9.84 -19.41 18.82
C ASP A 239 11.37 -19.42 18.59
N HIS A 240 11.83 -18.61 17.64
CA HIS A 240 13.25 -18.45 17.37
C HIS A 240 13.86 -17.48 18.38
N LEU A 241 14.91 -17.92 19.10
CA LEU A 241 15.53 -17.15 20.19
C LEU A 241 16.93 -16.60 19.84
N GLY A 242 17.34 -16.74 18.58
CA GLY A 242 18.65 -16.29 18.08
C GLY A 242 18.78 -14.77 17.99
N GLU A 243 19.78 -14.31 17.25
CA GLU A 243 20.03 -12.87 17.01
C GLU A 243 18.78 -12.15 16.47
N TRP A 244 18.08 -12.81 15.55
CA TRP A 244 16.79 -12.38 14.99
C TRP A 244 15.64 -13.13 15.66
N ALA A 245 15.44 -12.85 16.94
CA ALA A 245 14.40 -13.52 17.72
C ALA A 245 13.00 -13.21 17.16
N SER A 246 12.19 -14.22 16.90
CA SER A 246 10.89 -14.10 16.25
C SER A 246 9.89 -15.14 16.73
N LYS A 247 8.61 -14.76 16.74
CA LYS A 247 7.53 -15.67 17.10
C LYS A 247 7.24 -16.60 15.94
N THR A 248 7.00 -17.86 16.25
CA THR A 248 6.54 -18.83 15.28
C THR A 248 5.01 -18.87 15.27
N GLU A 249 4.41 -18.51 14.15
CA GLU A 249 2.97 -18.49 13.95
C GLU A 249 2.50 -19.79 13.28
N TYR A 250 1.28 -20.20 13.60
CA TYR A 250 0.59 -21.29 12.93
C TYR A 250 -0.43 -20.68 11.98
N PHE A 251 -0.33 -21.00 10.69
CA PHE A 251 -1.20 -20.44 9.66
C PHE A 251 -2.39 -21.35 9.33
N GLY A 252 -2.27 -22.65 9.53
CA GLY A 252 -3.33 -23.61 9.21
C GLY A 252 -2.78 -24.96 8.79
N GLN A 253 -3.60 -25.73 8.09
CA GLN A 253 -3.23 -27.00 7.51
C GLN A 253 -3.79 -27.13 6.08
N ILE A 254 -3.09 -27.87 5.24
CA ILE A 254 -3.57 -28.26 3.91
C ILE A 254 -3.62 -29.79 3.90
N ASP A 255 -4.83 -30.34 3.74
CA ASP A 255 -5.05 -31.78 3.81
C ASP A 255 -4.42 -32.52 2.63
N GLU A 256 -4.49 -31.96 1.41
CA GLU A 256 -3.90 -32.55 0.20
C GLU A 256 -2.38 -32.74 0.35
N LEU A 257 -1.70 -31.80 1.03
CA LEU A 257 -0.25 -31.85 1.30
C LEU A 257 0.12 -32.68 2.54
N ASP A 258 -0.85 -33.25 3.26
CA ASP A 258 -0.65 -33.86 4.58
C ASP A 258 0.22 -32.98 5.50
N SER A 259 -0.01 -31.66 5.53
CA SER A 259 0.95 -30.72 6.14
C SER A 259 0.30 -29.58 6.93
N TYR A 260 0.94 -29.19 8.03
CA TYR A 260 0.69 -27.93 8.72
C TYR A 260 1.52 -26.80 8.09
N LEU A 261 1.01 -25.58 8.15
CA LEU A 261 1.72 -24.36 7.73
C LEU A 261 2.09 -23.55 8.97
N ILE A 262 3.36 -23.22 9.09
CA ILE A 262 3.89 -22.34 10.15
C ILE A 262 4.78 -21.26 9.56
N SER A 263 5.01 -20.18 10.29
CA SER A 263 6.02 -19.20 9.91
C SER A 263 7.43 -19.79 10.06
N GLY A 264 8.32 -19.43 9.14
CA GLY A 264 9.74 -19.73 9.18
C GLY A 264 10.55 -18.54 9.69
N PHE A 265 11.65 -18.22 9.00
CA PHE A 265 12.49 -17.10 9.34
C PHE A 265 11.81 -15.75 9.03
N VAL A 266 11.86 -14.83 9.99
CA VAL A 266 11.05 -13.60 9.99
C VAL A 266 11.46 -12.59 8.91
N GLU A 267 12.72 -12.59 8.46
CA GLU A 267 13.20 -11.59 7.50
C GLU A 267 12.57 -11.77 6.11
N ASP A 268 12.31 -13.02 5.70
CA ASP A 268 11.80 -13.35 4.37
C ASP A 268 10.32 -13.79 4.38
N ALA A 269 9.64 -13.62 5.52
CA ALA A 269 8.26 -14.06 5.71
C ALA A 269 8.03 -15.52 5.26
N GLU A 270 8.98 -16.40 5.57
CA GLU A 270 8.95 -17.79 5.09
C GLU A 270 7.72 -18.53 5.63
N VAL A 271 7.17 -19.40 4.80
CA VAL A 271 6.15 -20.38 5.19
C VAL A 271 6.73 -21.77 5.08
N ILE A 272 6.65 -22.51 6.18
CA ILE A 272 7.21 -23.84 6.36
C ILE A 272 6.09 -24.86 6.43
N LEU A 273 6.20 -25.92 5.63
CA LEU A 273 5.39 -27.11 5.77
C LEU A 273 5.95 -27.99 6.89
N VAL A 274 5.06 -28.53 7.70
CA VAL A 274 5.35 -29.59 8.66
C VAL A 274 4.47 -30.78 8.35
N ASN A 275 5.05 -31.82 7.75
CA ASN A 275 4.30 -33.01 7.36
C ASN A 275 3.66 -33.68 8.61
N ARG A 276 2.36 -33.93 8.57
CA ARG A 276 1.54 -34.41 9.69
C ARG A 276 1.77 -35.88 10.00
N THR A 277 2.40 -36.63 9.09
CA THR A 277 2.80 -38.02 9.34
C THR A 277 4.20 -38.11 9.95
N THR A 278 5.17 -37.38 9.42
CA THR A 278 6.60 -37.55 9.74
C THR A 278 7.19 -36.45 10.61
N GLY A 279 6.56 -35.29 10.67
CA GLY A 279 7.12 -34.09 11.30
C GLY A 279 8.26 -33.43 10.51
N LYS A 280 8.58 -33.92 9.30
CA LYS A 280 9.60 -33.33 8.43
C LYS A 280 9.19 -31.92 8.04
N LYS A 281 10.17 -31.00 8.04
CA LYS A 281 10.00 -29.61 7.65
C LYS A 281 10.56 -29.34 6.25
N SER A 282 9.88 -28.50 5.48
CA SER A 282 10.33 -27.98 4.18
C SER A 282 9.79 -26.56 3.98
N VAL A 283 10.51 -25.74 3.21
CA VAL A 283 10.04 -24.40 2.82
C VAL A 283 9.00 -24.55 1.72
N LEU A 284 7.86 -23.87 1.85
CA LEU A 284 6.86 -23.75 0.78
C LEU A 284 7.11 -22.48 -0.04
N SER A 285 7.27 -21.34 0.64
CA SER A 285 7.35 -20.04 0.00
C SER A 285 8.06 -19.00 0.89
N SER A 286 8.53 -17.94 0.26
CA SER A 286 8.79 -16.65 0.91
C SER A 286 7.59 -15.75 0.67
N GLY A 287 6.84 -15.42 1.71
CA GLY A 287 5.54 -14.75 1.63
C GLY A 287 4.35 -15.68 1.85
N PHE A 288 3.17 -15.10 2.00
CA PHE A 288 1.95 -15.86 2.31
C PHE A 288 1.45 -16.58 1.05
N PRO A 289 1.34 -17.93 1.07
CA PRO A 289 1.09 -18.71 -0.13
C PRO A 289 -0.40 -18.79 -0.47
N SER A 290 -0.68 -18.89 -1.76
CA SER A 290 -1.93 -19.37 -2.32
C SER A 290 -1.65 -20.33 -3.47
N ILE A 291 -2.12 -21.56 -3.33
CA ILE A 291 -2.02 -22.60 -4.37
C ILE A 291 -3.33 -22.61 -5.15
N SER A 292 -3.24 -22.69 -6.48
CA SER A 292 -4.41 -22.72 -7.35
C SER A 292 -5.29 -23.96 -7.09
N PRO A 293 -6.58 -23.93 -7.46
CA PRO A 293 -7.53 -24.95 -7.02
C PRO A 293 -7.14 -26.41 -7.29
N ASN A 294 -6.49 -26.66 -8.44
CA ASN A 294 -6.01 -27.98 -8.83
C ASN A 294 -4.50 -28.18 -8.60
N GLY A 295 -3.80 -27.21 -8.00
CA GLY A 295 -2.38 -27.31 -7.71
C GLY A 295 -1.47 -27.07 -8.91
N GLU A 296 -1.92 -26.32 -9.92
CA GLU A 296 -1.07 -25.96 -11.07
C GLU A 296 -0.09 -24.82 -10.74
N TYR A 297 -0.52 -23.84 -9.94
CA TYR A 297 0.25 -22.63 -9.67
C TYR A 297 0.37 -22.34 -8.18
N LEU A 298 1.51 -21.77 -7.79
CA LEU A 298 1.71 -21.16 -6.48
C LEU A 298 1.99 -19.67 -6.66
N ILE A 299 1.23 -18.87 -5.93
CA ILE A 299 1.53 -17.46 -5.69
C ILE A 299 1.94 -17.31 -4.23
N ALA A 300 2.96 -16.50 -3.97
CA ALA A 300 3.19 -16.03 -2.60
C ALA A 300 3.55 -14.55 -2.60
N GLU A 301 2.91 -13.80 -1.71
CA GLU A 301 3.14 -12.37 -1.60
C GLU A 301 3.37 -11.90 -0.16
N TYR A 302 4.22 -10.88 -0.03
CA TYR A 302 4.37 -10.14 1.21
C TYR A 302 4.93 -8.74 0.96
N HIS A 303 4.69 -7.85 1.91
CA HIS A 303 5.30 -6.53 1.89
C HIS A 303 6.69 -6.57 2.54
N ASN A 304 7.71 -6.13 1.79
CA ASN A 304 9.05 -5.95 2.33
C ASN A 304 9.20 -4.52 2.88
N GLY A 305 9.34 -4.40 4.21
CA GLY A 305 9.49 -3.11 4.89
C GLY A 305 10.86 -2.44 4.74
N PHE A 306 11.88 -3.14 4.24
CA PHE A 306 13.22 -2.59 4.04
C PHE A 306 13.31 -1.73 2.78
N ASP A 307 12.76 -2.23 1.67
CA ASP A 307 12.78 -1.56 0.38
C ASP A 307 11.41 -1.02 -0.04
N ASN A 308 10.43 -1.05 0.86
CA ASN A 308 9.03 -0.67 0.65
C ASN A 308 8.45 -1.15 -0.69
N THR A 309 8.65 -2.42 -1.00
CA THR A 309 8.02 -3.07 -2.15
C THR A 309 7.12 -4.21 -1.72
N THR A 310 6.37 -4.77 -2.67
CA THR A 310 5.66 -6.04 -2.50
C THR A 310 6.40 -7.10 -3.26
N TYR A 311 6.92 -8.08 -2.54
CA TYR A 311 7.51 -9.27 -3.12
C TYR A 311 6.37 -10.20 -3.51
N PHE A 312 6.42 -10.65 -4.75
CA PHE A 312 5.40 -11.48 -5.38
C PHE A 312 6.12 -12.57 -6.15
N SER A 313 5.98 -13.81 -5.70
CA SER A 313 6.45 -14.98 -6.42
C SER A 313 5.27 -15.66 -7.12
N LEU A 314 5.53 -16.17 -8.33
CA LEU A 314 4.57 -16.88 -9.16
C LEU A 314 5.29 -17.97 -9.93
N GLY A 315 4.84 -19.21 -9.80
CA GLY A 315 5.40 -20.34 -10.54
C GLY A 315 4.43 -21.50 -10.65
N GLU A 316 4.82 -22.50 -11.43
CA GLU A 316 4.17 -23.81 -11.39
C GLU A 316 4.37 -24.41 -9.99
N PHE A 317 3.33 -25.05 -9.46
CA PHE A 317 3.40 -25.69 -8.16
C PHE A 317 3.91 -27.13 -8.30
N ASP A 318 4.94 -27.45 -7.53
CA ASP A 318 5.49 -28.80 -7.38
C ASP A 318 5.63 -29.07 -5.87
N GLU A 319 5.03 -30.16 -5.39
CA GLU A 319 5.08 -30.55 -3.98
C GLU A 319 6.46 -31.04 -3.54
N GLU A 320 7.26 -31.55 -4.49
CA GLU A 320 8.56 -32.17 -4.23
C GLU A 320 9.73 -31.20 -4.45
N ALA A 321 9.52 -30.15 -5.24
CA ALA A 321 10.53 -29.15 -5.56
C ALA A 321 10.21 -27.77 -4.95
N MET A 322 11.25 -26.97 -4.71
CA MET A 322 11.02 -25.56 -4.44
C MET A 322 10.35 -24.91 -5.66
N PRO A 323 9.31 -24.09 -5.46
CA PRO A 323 8.62 -23.40 -6.55
C PRO A 323 9.63 -22.68 -7.44
N GLN A 324 9.64 -23.05 -8.72
CA GLN A 324 10.40 -22.36 -9.75
C GLN A 324 9.49 -21.42 -10.50
N GLY A 325 9.94 -20.19 -10.77
CA GLY A 325 9.17 -19.24 -11.54
C GLY A 325 9.65 -17.81 -11.38
N TYR A 326 8.71 -16.88 -11.47
CA TYR A 326 8.94 -15.46 -11.45
C TYR A 326 8.94 -14.91 -10.04
N PHE A 327 9.94 -14.12 -9.73
CA PHE A 327 9.95 -13.21 -8.60
C PHE A 327 9.83 -11.78 -9.10
N ILE A 328 8.88 -11.04 -8.54
CA ILE A 328 8.54 -9.67 -8.92
C ILE A 328 8.46 -8.80 -7.68
N SER A 329 9.17 -7.67 -7.69
CA SER A 329 9.11 -6.66 -6.61
C SER A 329 8.28 -5.46 -7.07
N PHE A 330 6.99 -5.42 -6.72
CA PHE A 330 6.07 -4.33 -7.11
C PHE A 330 6.25 -3.08 -6.24
N SER A 331 6.22 -1.89 -6.87
CA SER A 331 6.47 -0.61 -6.18
C SER A 331 5.24 0.28 -6.03
N SER A 332 4.09 -0.11 -6.60
CA SER A 332 2.89 0.73 -6.64
C SER A 332 1.80 0.31 -5.65
N TRP A 333 1.88 -0.87 -5.06
CA TRP A 333 0.84 -1.36 -4.16
C TRP A 333 1.39 -2.36 -3.14
N ILE A 334 0.66 -2.52 -2.04
CA ILE A 334 0.92 -3.51 -0.97
C ILE A 334 -0.26 -4.47 -0.84
N THR A 335 0.02 -5.73 -0.50
CA THR A 335 -1.05 -6.71 -0.20
C THR A 335 -1.86 -6.26 1.02
N ALA A 336 -3.18 -6.50 0.97
CA ALA A 336 -4.13 -6.26 2.06
C ALA A 336 -4.62 -7.56 2.72
N GLY A 337 -4.08 -8.72 2.33
CA GLY A 337 -4.37 -10.03 2.93
C GLY A 337 -5.68 -10.70 2.49
N ASP A 338 -6.41 -10.13 1.54
CA ASP A 338 -7.58 -10.77 0.92
C ASP A 338 -7.16 -11.38 -0.41
N PHE A 339 -7.33 -12.69 -0.58
CA PHE A 339 -6.95 -13.41 -1.79
C PHE A 339 -7.91 -14.58 -2.03
N PHE A 340 -8.37 -14.78 -3.26
CA PHE A 340 -9.10 -15.98 -3.65
C PHE A 340 -9.03 -16.26 -5.15
N TRP A 341 -9.00 -17.55 -5.50
CA TRP A 341 -9.06 -18.01 -6.89
C TRP A 341 -10.49 -17.93 -7.44
N ILE A 342 -10.60 -17.58 -8.72
CA ILE A 342 -11.85 -17.57 -9.49
C ILE A 342 -11.78 -18.45 -10.75
N ALA A 343 -10.57 -18.86 -11.15
CA ALA A 343 -10.25 -19.90 -12.11
C ALA A 343 -8.88 -20.51 -11.76
N GLU A 344 -8.41 -21.49 -12.52
CA GLU A 344 -7.09 -22.09 -12.28
C GLU A 344 -5.95 -21.07 -12.44
N ASN A 345 -6.06 -20.19 -13.44
CA ASN A 345 -5.07 -19.17 -13.75
C ASN A 345 -5.54 -17.74 -13.44
N GLU A 346 -6.66 -17.58 -12.71
CA GLU A 346 -7.23 -16.27 -12.36
C GLU A 346 -7.59 -16.16 -10.88
N PHE A 347 -7.26 -15.01 -10.29
CA PHE A 347 -7.51 -14.75 -8.88
C PHE A 347 -7.91 -13.29 -8.63
N ILE A 348 -8.49 -13.05 -7.47
CA ILE A 348 -8.77 -11.72 -6.93
C ILE A 348 -7.88 -11.50 -5.71
N MET A 349 -7.19 -10.37 -5.67
CA MET A 349 -6.40 -9.95 -4.52
C MET A 349 -6.77 -8.54 -4.05
N GLY A 350 -6.82 -8.35 -2.74
CA GLY A 350 -6.96 -7.06 -2.10
C GLY A 350 -5.60 -6.40 -1.94
N VAL A 351 -5.51 -5.14 -2.36
CA VAL A 351 -4.30 -4.32 -2.26
C VAL A 351 -4.61 -2.94 -1.71
N LEU A 352 -3.57 -2.26 -1.25
CA LEU A 352 -3.60 -0.85 -0.90
C LEU A 352 -2.59 -0.07 -1.73
N PRO A 353 -2.81 1.23 -1.99
CA PRO A 353 -1.78 2.09 -2.56
C PRO A 353 -0.51 2.06 -1.71
N MET A 354 0.67 1.99 -2.31
CA MET A 354 1.95 1.86 -1.60
C MET A 354 2.18 2.95 -0.53
N ASP A 355 1.66 4.17 -0.73
CA ASP A 355 1.75 5.25 0.26
C ASP A 355 0.99 4.98 1.57
N SER A 356 0.18 3.93 1.61
CA SER A 356 -0.54 3.50 2.80
C SER A 356 0.38 3.06 3.93
N ILE A 357 1.60 2.59 3.63
CA ILE A 357 2.60 2.20 4.66
C ILE A 357 3.02 3.38 5.54
N PHE A 358 2.96 4.60 5.00
CA PHE A 358 3.34 5.83 5.71
C PHE A 358 2.17 6.44 6.50
N ARG A 359 1.00 5.79 6.51
CA ARG A 359 -0.15 6.24 7.30
C ARG A 359 0.05 5.86 8.75
N ASN A 360 -0.43 6.72 9.64
CA ASN A 360 -0.47 6.40 11.06
C ASN A 360 -1.38 5.16 11.27
N PRO A 361 -0.95 4.13 12.02
CA PRO A 361 -1.77 2.94 12.30
C PRO A 361 -3.14 3.25 12.91
N ALA A 362 -3.28 4.36 13.65
CA ALA A 362 -4.58 4.80 14.17
C ALA A 362 -5.56 5.30 13.07
N SER A 363 -5.06 5.53 11.85
CA SER A 363 -5.81 5.96 10.66
C SER A 363 -5.89 4.88 9.57
N SER A 364 -5.17 3.76 9.72
CA SER A 364 -5.11 2.69 8.71
C SER A 364 -6.44 1.92 8.59
N SER A 365 -7.27 1.93 9.64
CA SER A 365 -8.64 1.37 9.66
C SER A 365 -9.62 2.03 8.68
N MET A 366 -9.21 3.07 7.94
CA MET A 366 -10.03 3.79 6.97
C MET A 366 -9.68 3.53 5.50
N SER A 367 -8.62 2.76 5.19
CA SER A 367 -8.26 2.50 3.79
C SER A 367 -9.08 1.31 3.27
N LYS A 368 -10.05 1.59 2.39
CA LYS A 368 -10.78 0.53 1.69
C LYS A 368 -9.81 -0.18 0.73
N ALA A 369 -9.76 -1.51 0.80
CA ALA A 369 -8.98 -2.31 -0.14
C ALA A 369 -9.45 -2.03 -1.57
N ILE A 370 -8.48 -1.95 -2.48
CA ILE A 370 -8.67 -1.98 -3.93
C ILE A 370 -8.50 -3.43 -4.35
N TYR A 371 -9.33 -3.91 -5.26
CA TYR A 371 -9.25 -5.29 -5.71
C TYR A 371 -8.64 -5.36 -7.10
N LEU A 372 -7.66 -6.23 -7.26
CA LEU A 372 -7.06 -6.56 -8.54
C LEU A 372 -7.55 -7.95 -8.95
N LYS A 373 -7.94 -8.09 -10.22
CA LYS A 373 -8.00 -9.39 -10.87
C LYS A 373 -6.63 -9.65 -11.50
N GLY A 374 -5.98 -10.74 -11.08
CA GLY A 374 -4.76 -11.25 -11.69
C GLY A 374 -5.07 -12.39 -12.65
N THR A 375 -4.42 -12.39 -13.81
CA THR A 375 -4.49 -13.49 -14.80
C THR A 375 -3.08 -13.92 -15.17
N ILE A 376 -2.73 -15.17 -14.86
CA ILE A 376 -1.47 -15.83 -15.24
C ILE A 376 -1.50 -16.17 -16.73
N GLN A 377 -0.38 -15.98 -17.43
CA GLN A 377 -0.34 -15.98 -18.91
C GLN A 377 0.50 -17.09 -19.55
N PHE A 378 1.36 -17.76 -18.80
CA PHE A 378 2.31 -18.75 -19.34
C PHE A 378 1.85 -20.19 -19.15
#